data_AF-A0AA92FFY2-F1
#
_entry.id   AF-A0AA92FFY2-F1
#
_cell.length_a   1.000
_cell.length_b   1.000
_cell.length_c   1.000
_cell.angle_alpha   90.00
_cell.angle_beta   90.00
_cell.angle_gamma   90.00
#
_symmetry.space_group_name_H-M   'P 1'
#
loop_
_entity.id
_entity.type
_entity.pdbx_description
1 polymer ?
#
loop_
_entity_poly.entity_id
_entity_poly.type
_entity_poly.pdbx_seq_one_letter_code
_entity_poly.pdbx_strand_id
1 'polypeptide(L)' 'MMIDFHTVYLLTHTMSLLYIEDDSSFLEESSEVFKELFEEVVTATDGEIGYIEYDQFFQKNWLIL' A
#
# COMPACT_ATOMS: atom_id res chain seq x y z
N MET A 1 -1.38 2.08 26.51
CA MET A 1 -0.98 3.21 25.67
C MET A 1 -2.08 3.40 24.65
N MET A 2 -2.82 4.50 24.71
CA MET A 2 -3.88 4.76 23.72
C MET A 2 -3.21 5.44 22.53
N ILE A 3 -3.27 4.83 21.36
CA ILE A 3 -2.76 5.44 20.12
C ILE A 3 -3.83 6.43 19.66
N ASP A 4 -3.46 7.70 19.52
CA ASP A 4 -4.35 8.74 18.99
C ASP A 4 -4.33 8.80 17.46
N PHE A 5 -5.30 9.50 16.88
CA PHE A 5 -5.42 9.63 15.43
C PHE A 5 -4.20 10.26 14.78
N HIS A 6 -3.57 11.24 15.43
CA HIS A 6 -2.38 11.90 14.89
C HIS A 6 -1.21 10.92 14.77
N THR A 7 -1.05 10.06 15.77
CA THR A 7 -0.05 8.99 15.77
C THR A 7 -0.34 7.98 14.65
N VAL A 8 -1.59 7.57 14.46
CA VAL A 8 -1.96 6.68 13.34
C VAL A 8 -1.64 7.34 12.01
N TYR A 9 -2.07 8.59 11.81
CA TYR A 9 -1.84 9.35 10.59
C TYR A 9 -0.35 9.41 10.24
N LEU A 10 0.50 9.81 11.19
CA LEU A 10 1.95 9.88 10.97
C LEU A 10 2.56 8.52 10.62
N LEU A 11 2.13 7.44 11.27
CA LEU A 11 2.63 6.09 10.97
C LEU A 11 2.19 5.61 9.58
N THR A 12 0.95 5.91 9.17
CA THR A 12 0.47 5.56 7.83
C THR A 12 1.31 6.23 6.75
N HIS A 13 1.73 7.49 6.97
CA HIS A 13 2.56 8.25 6.02
C HIS A 13 4.00 7.75 5.87
N THR A 14 4.41 6.75 6.67
CA THR A 14 5.72 6.08 6.54
C THR A 14 5.57 4.62 6.09
N MET A 15 4.39 4.23 5.63
CA MET A 15 4.11 2.87 5.16
C MET A 15 3.94 2.85 3.65
N SER A 16 4.45 1.79 3.03
CA SER A 16 4.11 1.42 1.65
C SER A 16 2.90 0.48 1.66
N LEU A 17 1.96 0.69 0.74
CA LEU A 17 0.75 -0.10 0.56
C LEU A 17 0.79 -0.85 -0.78
N LEU A 18 0.51 -2.14 -0.76
CA LEU A 18 0.09 -2.89 -1.95
C LEU A 18 -1.43 -3.06 -1.91
N TYR A 19 -2.12 -2.46 -2.87
CA TYR A 19 -3.57 -2.50 -2.97
C TYR A 19 -4.01 -3.28 -4.21
N ILE A 20 -4.82 -4.33 -4.01
CA ILE A 20 -5.25 -5.25 -5.07
C ILE A 20 -6.76 -5.13 -5.20
N GLU A 21 -7.24 -4.77 -6.39
CA GLU A 21 -8.66 -4.54 -6.68
C GLU A 21 -8.95 -4.86 -8.15
N ASP A 22 -9.93 -5.72 -8.41
CA ASP A 22 -10.24 -6.21 -9.77
C ASP A 22 -11.21 -5.30 -10.53
N ASP A 23 -11.96 -4.45 -9.83
CA ASP A 23 -12.71 -3.37 -10.46
C ASP A 23 -11.82 -2.15 -10.75
N SER A 24 -11.59 -1.87 -12.03
CA SER A 24 -10.71 -0.76 -12.44
C SER A 24 -11.18 0.61 -11.98
N SER A 25 -12.51 0.83 -11.90
CA SER A 25 -13.05 2.12 -11.47
C SER A 25 -12.84 2.33 -9.97
N PHE A 26 -13.04 1.29 -9.18
CA PHE A 26 -12.82 1.35 -7.75
C PHE A 26 -11.33 1.42 -7.40
N LEU A 27 -10.48 0.73 -8.16
CA LEU A 27 -9.03 0.80 -8.03
C LEU A 27 -8.52 2.24 -8.23
N GLU A 28 -9.00 2.92 -9.27
CA GLU A 28 -8.61 4.31 -9.56
C GLU A 28 -9.01 5.23 -8.40
N GLU A 29 -10.30 5.28 -8.05
CA GLU A 29 -10.84 6.19 -7.02
C GLU A 29 -10.19 5.98 -5.65
N SER A 30 -10.04 4.74 -5.20
CA SER A 30 -9.46 4.45 -3.89
C SER A 30 -7.94 4.67 -3.87
N SER A 31 -7.23 4.42 -4.97
CA SER A 31 -5.79 4.68 -5.04
C SER A 31 -5.45 6.16 -4.94
N GLU A 32 -6.32 7.06 -5.42
CA GLU A 32 -6.14 8.50 -5.23
C GLU A 32 -6.15 8.87 -3.74
N VAL A 33 -7.12 8.34 -2.99
CA VAL A 33 -7.19 8.55 -1.53
C VAL A 33 -5.98 7.96 -0.81
N PHE A 34 -5.53 6.76 -1.20
CA PHE A 34 -4.38 6.14 -0.54
C PHE A 34 -3.06 6.87 -0.81
N LYS A 35 -2.89 7.46 -1.99
CA LYS A 35 -1.69 8.26 -2.30
C LYS A 35 -1.57 9.52 -1.45
N GLU A 36 -2.67 10.00 -0.86
CA GLU A 36 -2.63 11.09 0.11
C GLU A 36 -2.24 10.65 1.53
N LEU A 37 -2.26 9.34 1.82
CA LEU A 37 -2.12 8.78 3.17
C LEU A 37 -0.86 7.94 3.38
N PHE A 38 -0.34 7.31 2.34
CA PHE A 38 0.79 6.38 2.39
C PHE A 38 2.01 6.99 1.70
N GLU A 39 3.20 6.57 2.11
CA GLU A 39 4.46 7.00 1.46
C GLU A 39 4.51 6.52 0.01
N GLU A 40 4.02 5.30 -0.21
CA GLU A 40 4.00 4.65 -1.51
C GLU A 40 2.78 3.76 -1.65
N VAL A 41 2.16 3.78 -2.83
CA VAL A 41 1.01 2.94 -3.16
C VAL A 41 1.29 2.22 -4.46
N VAL A 42 1.42 0.90 -4.38
CA VAL A 42 1.51 -0.01 -5.52
C VAL A 42 0.14 -0.64 -5.72
N THR A 43 -0.32 -0.71 -6.97
CA THR A 43 -1.64 -1.25 -7.32
C THR A 43 -1.53 -2.49 -8.18
N ALA A 44 -2.51 -3.39 -8.06
CA ALA A 44 -2.65 -4.55 -8.94
C ALA A 44 -4.13 -4.85 -9.21
N THR A 45 -4.44 -5.38 -10.40
CA THR A 45 -5.81 -5.71 -10.81
C THR A 45 -6.22 -7.15 -10.51
N ASP A 46 -5.28 -7.98 -10.04
CA ASP A 46 -5.54 -9.36 -9.66
C ASP A 46 -4.45 -9.87 -8.70
N GLY A 47 -4.68 -11.06 -8.16
CA GLY A 47 -3.77 -11.68 -7.20
C GLY A 47 -2.45 -12.16 -7.79
N GLU A 48 -2.37 -12.47 -9.09
CA GLU A 48 -1.13 -12.91 -9.72
C GLU A 48 -0.18 -11.72 -9.87
N ILE A 49 -0.67 -10.60 -10.40
CA ILE A 49 0.07 -9.33 -10.46
C ILE A 49 0.44 -8.88 -9.06
N GLY A 50 -0.50 -8.91 -8.11
CA GLY A 50 -0.24 -8.52 -6.71
C GLY A 50 0.87 -9.35 -6.06
N TYR A 51 0.92 -10.67 -6.32
CA TYR A 51 1.99 -11.52 -5.83
C TYR A 51 3.35 -11.16 -6.43
N ILE A 52 3.41 -10.87 -7.73
CA ILE A 52 4.64 -10.45 -8.41
C ILE A 52 5.16 -9.14 -7.81
N GLU A 53 4.28 -8.15 -7.63
CA GLU A 53 4.62 -6.86 -7.01
C GLU A 53 5.13 -7.06 -5.57
N TYR A 54 4.46 -7.93 -4.79
CA TYR A 54 4.90 -8.26 -3.43
C TYR A 54 6.31 -8.88 -3.40
N ASP A 55 6.59 -9.86 -4.26
CA ASP A 55 7.90 -10.52 -4.30
C ASP A 55 9.01 -9.55 -4.74
N GLN A 56 8.76 -8.73 -5.76
CA GLN A 56 9.75 -7.83 -6.31
C GLN A 56 10.05 -6.64 -5.41
N PHE A 57 9.02 -6.05 -4.81
CA PHE A 57 9.13 -4.80 -4.07
C PHE A 57 9.19 -5.02 -2.55
N PHE A 58 8.31 -5.86 -2.01
CA PHE A 58 8.13 -6.02 -0.57
C PHE A 58 8.99 -7.12 0.05
N GLN A 59 9.30 -8.21 -0.67
CA GLN A 59 10.22 -9.23 -0.16
C GLN A 59 11.69 -8.88 -0.35
N LYS A 60 12.11 -8.34 -1.49
CA LYS A 60 13.53 -8.01 -1.74
C LYS A 60 14.11 -6.96 -0.77
N ASN A 61 13.28 -6.04 -0.29
CA ASN A 61 13.69 -5.04 0.69
C ASN A 61 13.80 -5.59 2.14
N TRP A 62 13.29 -6.80 2.41
CA TRP A 62 13.37 -7.42 3.74
C TRP A 62 14.70 -8.13 4.02
N LEU A 63 15.54 -8.35 3.00
CA LEU A 63 16.86 -8.98 3.12
C LEU A 63 18.00 -7.99 3.45
N ILE A 64 17.68 -6.70 3.65
CA ILE A 64 18.67 -5.63 3.94
C ILE A 64 18.58 -5.12 5.40
N LEU A 65 17.74 -5.74 6.25
CA LEU A 65 17.71 -5.51 7.70
C LEU A 65 18.18 -6.75 8.47
#